data_AF-A0A5A9F3L9-F1
#
_entry.id   AF-A0A5A9F3L9-F1
#
_cell.length_a   1.000
_cell.length_b   1.000
_cell.length_c   1.000
_cell.angle_alpha   90.00
_cell.angle_beta   90.00
_cell.angle_gamma   90.00
#
_symmetry.space_group_name_H-M   'P 1'
#
loop_
_entity.id
_entity.type
_entity.pdbx_description
1 polymer ?
#
loop_
_entity_poly.entity_id
_entity_poly.type
_entity_poly.pdbx_seq_one_letter_code
_entity_poly.pdbx_strand_id
1 'polypeptide(L)'
;MPALILAFLIGAVSGSRTLLAPAAVSWAAYGGWLDVSGSWLFFLGHPVSPWVFTAMAVVELVVDKLPTTPSRKLPFPFASRIAGGAIAGAAIGANAGFWVDGLVAGGIGAVAGTLVGYAARMRMAAAFGRDRPAALLEDAVALIAAVLIVAAA
;
A
#
# COMPACT_ATOMS: atom_id res chain seq x y z
N MET A 1 -5.43 -3.86 -19.52
CA MET A 1 -3.99 -4.24 -19.41
C MET A 1 -3.19 -3.28 -18.52
N PRO A 2 -3.21 -1.93 -18.69
CA PRO A 2 -2.46 -1.04 -17.79
C PRO A 2 -2.94 -1.11 -16.33
N ALA A 3 -4.24 -1.30 -16.09
CA ALA A 3 -4.80 -1.42 -14.74
C ALA A 3 -4.21 -2.55 -13.89
N LEU A 4 -3.81 -3.69 -14.49
CA LEU A 4 -3.18 -4.79 -13.74
C LEU A 4 -1.75 -4.46 -13.32
N ILE A 5 -1.03 -3.72 -14.16
CA ILE A 5 0.31 -3.21 -13.81
C ILE A 5 0.17 -2.22 -12.66
N LEU A 6 -0.78 -1.29 -12.73
CA LEU A 6 -1.05 -0.33 -11.66
C LEU A 6 -1.51 -1.03 -10.38
N ALA A 7 -2.36 -2.05 -10.48
CA ALA A 7 -2.78 -2.88 -9.35
C ALA A 7 -1.59 -3.61 -8.70
N PHE A 8 -0.69 -4.18 -9.50
CA PHE A 8 0.55 -4.77 -9.01
C PHE A 8 1.45 -3.74 -8.32
N LEU A 9 1.63 -2.56 -8.93
CA LEU A 9 2.49 -1.50 -8.38
C LEU A 9 1.93 -0.93 -7.08
N ILE A 10 0.61 -0.68 -6.98
CA ILE A 10 0.00 -0.21 -5.72
C ILE A 10 0.09 -1.30 -4.63
N GLY A 11 -0.01 -2.57 -5.04
CA GLY A 11 0.28 -3.71 -4.20
C GLY A 11 1.70 -3.66 -3.63
N ALA A 12 2.70 -3.44 -4.50
CA ALA A 12 4.10 -3.33 -4.08
C ALA A 12 4.34 -2.19 -3.09
N VAL A 13 3.62 -1.07 -3.22
CA VAL A 13 3.62 0.01 -2.23
C VAL A 13 3.03 -0.45 -0.90
N SER A 14 1.95 -1.24 -0.90
CA SER A 14 1.43 -1.84 0.35
C SER A 14 2.43 -2.77 1.03
N GLY A 15 3.29 -3.43 0.24
CA GLY A 15 4.36 -4.30 0.73
C GLY A 15 5.41 -3.59 1.58
N SER A 16 5.68 -2.30 1.32
CA SER A 16 6.54 -1.48 2.19
C SER A 16 5.76 -0.86 3.35
N ARG A 17 4.54 -0.37 3.11
CA ARG A 17 3.65 0.26 4.10
C ARG A 17 2.21 -0.22 3.94
N THR A 18 1.71 -0.96 4.93
CA THR A 18 0.44 -1.70 4.84
C THR A 18 -0.73 -0.80 4.44
N LEU A 19 -0.88 0.33 5.13
CA LEU A 19 -2.08 1.18 5.04
C LEU A 19 -1.95 2.35 4.07
N LEU A 20 -0.76 2.56 3.51
CA LEU A 20 -0.52 3.68 2.59
C LEU A 20 -1.27 3.48 1.27
N ALA A 21 -1.25 2.26 0.72
CA ALA A 21 -1.98 1.91 -0.49
C ALA A 21 -3.52 1.99 -0.31
N PRO A 22 -4.13 1.38 0.74
CA PRO A 22 -5.55 1.56 1.06
C PRO A 22 -5.97 3.03 1.25
N ALA A 23 -5.14 3.84 1.90
CA ALA A 23 -5.41 5.27 2.07
C ALA A 23 -5.44 5.99 0.71
N ALA A 24 -4.46 5.74 -0.15
CA ALA A 24 -4.37 6.36 -1.47
C ALA A 24 -5.58 6.02 -2.36
N VAL A 25 -5.97 4.74 -2.45
CA VAL A 25 -7.13 4.34 -3.26
C VAL A 25 -8.45 4.83 -2.67
N SER A 26 -8.55 4.99 -1.34
CA SER A 26 -9.74 5.54 -0.71
C SER A 26 -9.90 7.03 -1.00
N TRP A 27 -8.80 7.80 -1.01
CA TRP A 27 -8.81 9.19 -1.47
C TRP A 27 -9.21 9.29 -2.95
N ALA A 28 -8.70 8.40 -3.78
CA ALA A 28 -9.05 8.34 -5.20
C ALA A 28 -10.53 8.04 -5.43
N ALA A 29 -11.06 7.04 -4.73
CA ALA A 29 -12.46 6.65 -4.81
C ALA A 29 -13.38 7.77 -4.28
N TYR A 30 -13.03 8.39 -3.16
CA TYR A 30 -13.76 9.53 -2.62
C TYR A 30 -13.76 10.75 -3.56
N GLY A 31 -12.62 11.00 -4.20
CA GLY A 31 -12.47 12.07 -5.21
C GLY A 31 -13.13 11.76 -6.56
N GLY A 32 -13.72 10.58 -6.74
CA GLY A 32 -14.34 10.15 -8.00
C GLY A 32 -13.36 9.77 -9.10
N TRP A 33 -12.08 9.56 -8.79
CA TRP A 33 -11.06 9.14 -9.77
C TRP A 33 -11.10 7.64 -10.03
N LEU A 34 -11.49 6.85 -9.01
CA LEU A 34 -11.74 5.43 -9.15
C LEU A 34 -13.23 5.13 -8.93
N ASP A 35 -13.89 4.58 -9.94
CA ASP A 35 -15.24 4.05 -9.77
C ASP A 35 -15.19 2.65 -9.16
N VAL A 36 -15.48 2.60 -7.86
CA VAL A 36 -15.60 1.35 -7.09
C VAL A 36 -17.04 0.99 -6.76
N SER A 37 -18.01 1.79 -7.21
CA SER A 37 -19.43 1.72 -6.82
C SER A 37 -20.11 0.41 -7.27
N GLY A 38 -19.70 -0.12 -8.42
CA GLY A 38 -20.19 -1.39 -8.97
C GLY A 38 -19.62 -2.64 -8.29
N SER A 39 -18.87 -2.49 -7.20
CA SER A 39 -18.20 -3.59 -6.50
C SER A 39 -18.46 -3.54 -4.99
N TRP A 40 -18.08 -4.60 -4.28
CA TRP A 40 -18.12 -4.64 -2.81
C TRP A 40 -17.18 -3.61 -2.15
N LEU A 41 -16.30 -2.96 -2.92
CA LEU A 41 -15.35 -1.94 -2.47
C LEU A 41 -15.98 -0.54 -2.38
N PHE A 42 -17.29 -0.39 -2.58
CA PHE A 42 -18.00 0.89 -2.47
C PHE A 42 -17.69 1.66 -1.18
N PHE A 43 -17.37 0.96 -0.08
CA PHE A 43 -17.00 1.58 1.18
C PHE A 43 -15.72 2.44 1.08
N LEU A 44 -14.80 2.16 0.15
CA LEU A 44 -13.58 2.95 -0.05
C LEU A 44 -13.89 4.38 -0.52
N GLY A 45 -15.01 4.56 -1.24
CA GLY A 45 -15.49 5.88 -1.69
C GLY A 45 -16.33 6.62 -0.66
N HIS A 46 -16.60 6.04 0.51
CA HIS A 46 -17.37 6.71 1.55
C HIS A 46 -16.59 7.91 2.12
N PRO A 47 -17.22 9.06 2.42
CA PRO A 47 -16.52 10.30 2.84
C PRO A 47 -15.62 10.17 4.06
N VAL A 48 -15.91 9.20 4.93
CA VAL A 48 -15.15 8.95 6.17
C VAL A 48 -13.96 8.01 5.95
N SER A 49 -14.03 7.12 4.97
CA SER A 49 -13.00 6.10 4.72
C SER A 49 -11.59 6.66 4.48
N PRO A 50 -11.37 7.69 3.64
CA PRO A 50 -10.02 8.19 3.41
C PRO A 50 -9.37 8.73 4.69
N TRP A 51 -10.16 9.37 5.55
CA TRP A 51 -9.68 9.87 6.85
C TRP A 51 -9.33 8.75 7.81
N VAL A 52 -10.15 7.70 7.88
CA VAL A 52 -9.87 6.53 8.72
C VAL A 52 -8.59 5.82 8.26
N PHE A 53 -8.48 5.51 6.96
CA PHE A 53 -7.27 4.87 6.43
C PHE A 53 -6.02 5.75 6.59
N THR A 54 -6.14 7.07 6.40
CA THR A 54 -5.04 8.00 6.63
C THR A 54 -4.62 8.02 8.10
N ALA A 55 -5.58 8.08 9.04
CA ALA A 55 -5.28 8.03 10.47
C ALA A 55 -4.57 6.72 10.84
N MET A 56 -5.06 5.58 10.34
CA MET A 56 -4.42 4.28 10.54
C MET A 56 -3.00 4.25 9.95
N ALA A 57 -2.78 4.80 8.75
CA ALA A 57 -1.47 4.87 8.12
C ALA A 57 -0.47 5.75 8.91
N VAL A 58 -0.95 6.86 9.47
CA VAL A 58 -0.14 7.70 10.37
C VAL A 58 0.24 6.93 11.64
N VAL A 59 -0.71 6.19 12.23
CA VAL A 59 -0.43 5.34 13.39
C VAL A 59 0.62 4.27 13.05
N GLU A 60 0.51 3.59 11.90
CA GLU A 60 1.50 2.61 11.43
C GLU A 60 2.91 3.25 11.31
N LEU A 61 3.00 4.47 10.79
CA LEU A 61 4.27 5.21 10.63
C LEU A 61 4.88 5.61 11.97
N VAL A 62 4.05 6.00 12.95
CA VAL A 62 4.50 6.32 14.31
C VAL A 62 4.99 5.05 15.02
N VAL A 63 4.19 3.97 15.01
CA VAL A 63 4.51 2.69 15.66
C VAL A 63 5.82 2.09 15.12
N ASP A 64 6.08 2.21 13.82
CA ASP A 64 7.33 1.72 13.20
C ASP A 64 8.60 2.48 13.65
N LYS A 65 8.46 3.70 14.19
CA LYS A 65 9.59 4.54 14.64
C LYS A 65 9.87 4.44 16.14
N LEU A 66 9.00 3.79 16.92
CA LEU A 66 9.18 3.61 18.36
C LEU A 66 10.28 2.57 18.66
N PRO A 67 11.17 2.82 19.65
CA PRO A 67 12.27 1.93 20.02
C PRO A 67 11.82 0.62 20.69
N THR A 68 10.54 0.52 21.05
CA THR A 68 9.91 -0.64 21.66
C THR A 68 9.04 -1.36 20.63
N THR A 69 9.61 -2.32 19.91
CA THR A 69 8.81 -3.28 19.14
C THR A 69 9.28 -4.72 19.44
N PRO A 70 8.38 -5.61 19.87
CA PRO A 70 8.70 -7.04 20.08
C PRO A 70 9.22 -7.68 18.79
N SER A 71 9.95 -8.80 18.93
CA SER A 71 10.74 -9.42 17.85
C SER A 71 9.99 -9.61 16.51
N ARG A 72 10.68 -9.22 15.42
CA ARG A 72 10.25 -9.08 14.02
C ARG A 72 10.01 -10.41 13.25
N LYS A 73 9.26 -11.37 13.78
CA LYS A 73 8.87 -12.59 13.04
C LYS A 73 7.38 -12.91 13.07
N LEU A 74 6.54 -11.91 13.30
CA LEU A 74 5.10 -12.16 13.32
C LEU A 74 4.59 -12.29 11.88
N PRO A 75 3.92 -13.39 11.52
CA PRO A 75 3.27 -13.57 10.21
C PRO A 75 2.14 -12.55 9.98
N PHE A 76 1.67 -11.92 11.06
CA PHE A 76 0.55 -10.99 11.04
C PHE A 76 0.81 -9.70 10.22
N PRO A 77 1.90 -8.94 10.44
CA PRO A 77 2.29 -7.81 9.57
C PRO A 77 2.43 -8.14 8.09
N PHE A 78 2.87 -9.36 7.76
CA PHE A 78 3.01 -9.78 6.37
C PHE A 78 1.65 -10.02 5.73
N ALA A 79 0.77 -10.74 6.42
CA ALA A 79 -0.59 -10.98 5.97
C ALA A 79 -1.39 -9.68 5.80
N SER A 80 -1.22 -8.71 6.72
CA SER A 80 -1.89 -7.41 6.61
C SER A 80 -1.44 -6.62 5.38
N ARG A 81 -0.15 -6.68 5.00
CA ARG A 81 0.37 -6.04 3.77
C ARG A 81 -0.22 -6.67 2.52
N ILE A 82 -0.31 -8.00 2.48
CA ILE A 82 -0.95 -8.70 1.36
C ILE A 82 -2.42 -8.29 1.26
N ALA A 83 -3.15 -8.25 2.39
CA ALA A 83 -4.54 -7.83 2.40
C ALA A 83 -4.71 -6.37 1.95
N GLY A 84 -3.88 -5.46 2.45
CA GLY A 84 -3.87 -4.05 2.05
C GLY A 84 -3.60 -3.87 0.55
N GLY A 85 -2.60 -4.58 0.02
CA GLY A 85 -2.25 -4.54 -1.39
C GLY A 85 -3.31 -5.18 -2.28
N ALA A 86 -3.92 -6.28 -1.85
CA ALA A 86 -5.01 -6.93 -2.56
C ALA A 86 -6.24 -6.03 -2.63
N ILE A 87 -6.62 -5.37 -1.52
CA ILE A 87 -7.75 -4.42 -1.51
C ILE A 87 -7.45 -3.21 -2.40
N ALA A 88 -6.24 -2.66 -2.34
CA ALA A 88 -5.86 -1.53 -3.18
C ALA A 88 -5.80 -1.88 -4.67
N GLY A 89 -5.24 -3.05 -5.01
CA GLY A 89 -5.23 -3.55 -6.38
C GLY A 89 -6.64 -3.86 -6.88
N ALA A 90 -7.51 -4.38 -6.03
CA ALA A 90 -8.91 -4.62 -6.37
C ALA A 90 -9.65 -3.31 -6.67
N ALA A 91 -9.35 -2.22 -5.95
CA ALA A 91 -9.94 -0.90 -6.21
C ALA A 91 -9.55 -0.35 -7.58
N ILE A 92 -8.27 -0.46 -7.96
CA ILE A 92 -7.81 -0.11 -9.31
C ILE A 92 -8.45 -1.02 -10.36
N GLY A 93 -8.53 -2.33 -10.09
CA GLY A 93 -9.18 -3.28 -11.00
C GLY A 93 -10.67 -3.05 -11.15
N ALA A 94 -11.36 -2.61 -10.10
CA ALA A 94 -12.79 -2.30 -10.12
C ALA A 94 -13.12 -1.14 -11.09
N ASN A 95 -12.28 -0.10 -11.12
CA ASN A 95 -12.40 1.01 -12.08
C ASN A 95 -12.38 0.54 -13.54
N ALA A 96 -11.66 -0.55 -13.81
CA ALA A 96 -11.55 -1.17 -15.14
C ALA A 96 -12.53 -2.34 -15.37
N GLY A 97 -13.40 -2.67 -14.40
CA GLY A 97 -14.37 -3.77 -14.49
C GLY A 97 -13.84 -5.17 -14.13
N PHE A 98 -12.60 -5.30 -13.66
CA PHE A 98 -11.94 -6.59 -13.36
C PHE A 98 -11.32 -6.60 -11.96
N TRP A 99 -12.14 -6.42 -10.92
CA TRP A 99 -11.67 -6.29 -9.53
C TRP A 99 -10.98 -7.56 -8.99
N VAL A 100 -11.35 -8.75 -9.45
CA VAL A 100 -10.72 -10.02 -9.03
C VAL A 100 -9.28 -10.10 -9.51
N ASP A 101 -9.04 -9.78 -10.78
CA ASP A 101 -7.69 -9.78 -11.35
C ASP A 101 -6.83 -8.69 -10.70
N GLY A 102 -7.42 -7.52 -10.43
CA GLY A 102 -6.78 -6.45 -9.66
C GLY A 102 -6.41 -6.88 -8.23
N LEU A 103 -7.29 -7.65 -7.57
CA LEU A 103 -7.05 -8.18 -6.22
C LEU A 103 -5.83 -9.11 -6.21
N VAL A 104 -5.78 -10.06 -7.16
CA VAL A 104 -4.67 -11.00 -7.29
C VAL A 104 -3.37 -10.26 -7.63
N ALA A 105 -3.42 -9.35 -8.60
CA ALA A 105 -2.26 -8.55 -9.00
C ALA A 105 -1.70 -7.73 -7.82
N GLY A 106 -2.58 -7.06 -7.06
CA GLY A 106 -2.21 -6.30 -5.88
C GLY A 106 -1.64 -7.15 -4.75
N GLY A 107 -2.20 -8.34 -4.52
CA GLY A 107 -1.66 -9.29 -3.55
C GLY A 107 -0.25 -9.76 -3.93
N ILE A 108 -0.03 -10.14 -5.19
CA ILE A 108 1.30 -10.52 -5.71
C ILE A 108 2.27 -9.34 -5.61
N GLY A 109 1.82 -8.14 -5.96
CA GLY A 109 2.56 -6.90 -5.80
C GLY A 109 3.03 -6.71 -4.36
N ALA A 110 2.16 -6.89 -3.37
CA ALA A 110 2.50 -6.73 -1.96
C ALA A 110 3.54 -7.73 -1.47
N VAL A 111 3.47 -8.98 -1.94
CA VAL A 111 4.51 -9.99 -1.66
C VAL A 111 5.84 -9.53 -2.24
N ALA A 112 5.87 -9.13 -3.52
CA ALA A 112 7.08 -8.66 -4.18
C ALA A 112 7.66 -7.41 -3.49
N GLY A 113 6.83 -6.41 -3.19
CA GLY A 113 7.22 -5.19 -2.51
C GLY A 113 7.77 -5.43 -1.10
N THR A 114 7.22 -6.40 -0.37
CA THR A 114 7.73 -6.76 0.96
C THR A 114 9.12 -7.40 0.87
N LEU A 115 9.32 -8.33 -0.05
CA LEU A 115 10.61 -9.03 -0.23
C LEU A 115 11.70 -8.08 -0.74
N VAL A 116 11.38 -7.28 -1.76
CA VAL A 116 12.30 -6.29 -2.34
C VAL A 116 12.62 -5.17 -1.36
N GLY A 117 11.60 -4.62 -0.67
CA GLY A 117 11.78 -3.58 0.34
C GLY A 117 12.65 -4.05 1.51
N TYR A 118 12.43 -5.27 2.00
CA TYR A 118 13.27 -5.87 3.03
C TYR A 118 14.73 -5.99 2.58
N ALA A 119 14.99 -6.51 1.38
CA ALA A 119 16.33 -6.65 0.83
C ALA A 119 17.03 -5.30 0.61
N ALA A 120 16.30 -4.29 0.12
CA ALA A 120 16.79 -2.94 -0.07
C ALA A 120 17.15 -2.29 1.28
N ARG A 121 16.28 -2.41 2.28
CA ARG A 121 16.49 -1.86 3.62
C ARG A 121 17.71 -2.47 4.30
N MET A 122 17.91 -3.78 4.18
CA MET A 122 19.11 -4.46 4.70
C MET A 122 20.40 -3.95 4.03
N ARG A 123 20.40 -3.75 2.71
CA ARG A 123 21.55 -3.16 1.99
C ARG A 123 21.81 -1.71 2.39
N MET A 124 20.76 -0.91 2.52
CA MET A 124 20.89 0.49 2.95
C MET A 124 21.36 0.61 4.39
N ALA A 125 20.86 -0.22 5.31
CA ALA A 125 21.33 -0.26 6.69
C ALA A 125 22.83 -0.56 6.78
N ALA A 126 23.31 -1.52 5.97
CA ALA A 126 24.73 -1.85 5.87
C ALA A 126 25.58 -0.69 5.30
N ALA A 127 25.02 0.11 4.38
CA ALA A 127 25.73 1.23 3.74
C ALA A 127 25.75 2.52 4.58
N PHE A 128 24.66 2.84 5.29
CA PHE A 128 24.51 4.11 6.01
C PHE A 128 24.90 4.05 7.50
N GLY A 129 25.06 2.85 8.08
CA GLY A 129 25.38 2.67 9.51
C GLY A 129 24.29 3.13 10.48
N ARG A 130 23.14 3.64 9.98
CA ARG A 130 21.95 4.08 10.74
C ARG A 130 20.68 3.80 9.92
N ASP A 131 19.68 3.16 10.53
CA ASP A 131 18.42 2.74 9.87
C ASP A 131 17.44 3.89 9.57
N ARG A 132 17.49 4.99 10.34
CA ARG A 132 16.48 6.06 10.27
C ARG A 132 16.42 6.81 8.93
N PRO A 133 17.53 7.27 8.31
CA PRO A 133 17.47 7.99 7.04
C PRO A 133 16.98 7.10 5.89
N ALA A 134 17.36 5.82 5.87
CA ALA A 134 16.90 4.87 4.85
C ALA A 134 15.38 4.63 4.94
N ALA A 135 14.83 4.53 6.15
CA ALA A 135 13.40 4.35 6.36
C ALA A 135 12.57 5.57 5.88
N LEU A 136 13.07 6.80 6.10
CA LEU A 136 12.38 8.00 5.64
C LEU A 136 12.36 8.13 4.11
N LEU A 137 13.46 7.74 3.45
CA LEU A 137 13.53 7.74 1.99
C LEU A 137 12.56 6.72 1.40
N GLU A 138 12.50 5.52 1.97
CA GLU A 138 11.55 4.46 1.59
C GLU A 138 10.09 4.95 1.70
N ASP A 139 9.74 5.61 2.82
CA ASP A 139 8.41 6.19 3.04
C ASP A 139 8.06 7.26 1.99
N ALA A 140 9.01 8.15 1.67
CA ALA A 140 8.80 9.20 0.68
C ALA A 140 8.59 8.63 -0.73
N VAL A 141 9.40 7.65 -1.13
CA VAL A 141 9.25 6.97 -2.42
C VAL A 141 7.92 6.21 -2.49
N ALA A 142 7.51 5.53 -1.41
CA ALA A 142 6.24 4.82 -1.34
C ALA A 142 5.05 5.78 -1.50
N LEU A 143 5.08 6.93 -0.82
CA LEU A 143 4.04 7.96 -0.93
C LEU A 143 3.94 8.54 -2.34
N ILE A 144 5.07 8.93 -2.93
CA ILE A 144 5.11 9.49 -4.30
C ILE A 144 4.60 8.44 -5.30
N ALA A 145 5.06 7.19 -5.18
CA ALA A 145 4.60 6.11 -6.04
C ALA A 145 3.09 5.91 -5.92
N ALA A 146 2.52 5.87 -4.71
CA ALA A 146 1.08 5.71 -4.51
C ALA A 146 0.27 6.81 -5.21
N VAL A 147 0.69 8.07 -5.06
CA VAL A 147 0.02 9.21 -5.70
C VAL A 147 0.07 9.09 -7.23
N LEU A 148 1.25 8.78 -7.79
CA LEU A 148 1.42 8.64 -9.24
C LEU A 148 0.62 7.46 -9.81
N ILE A 149 0.58 6.34 -9.09
CA ILE A 149 -0.16 5.14 -9.52
C ILE A 149 -1.66 5.42 -9.52
N VAL A 150 -2.18 6.02 -8.45
CA VAL A 150 -3.59 6.41 -8.35
C VAL A 150 -3.98 7.44 -9.41
N ALA A 151 -3.11 8.42 -9.69
CA ALA A 151 -3.38 9.43 -10.72
C ALA A 151 -3.37 8.85 -12.15
N ALA A 152 -2.75 7.68 -12.36
CA ALA A 152 -2.69 6.99 -13.65
C ALA A 152 -3.74 5.89 -13.81
N ALA A 153 -4.50 5.57 -12.75
CA ALA A 153 -5.49 4.50 -12.68
C ALA A 153 -6.90 4.98 -13.04
#